data_AF-A0A1J3JJ23-F1
#
_entry.id   AF-A0A1J3JJ23-F1
#
_cell.length_a   1.000
_cell.length_b   1.000
_cell.length_c   1.000
_cell.angle_alpha   90.00
_cell.angle_beta   90.00
_cell.angle_gamma   90.00
#
_symmetry.space_group_name_H-M   'P 1'
#
loop_
_entity.id
_entity.type
_entity.pdbx_description
1 polymer ?
#
loop_
_entity_poly.entity_id
_entity_poly.type
_entity_poly.pdbx_seq_one_letter_code
_entity_poly.pdbx_strand_id
1 'polypeptide(L)'
;AMEEKKKLWQHPADIEGFGQAFVVSEEQKLDWADMFHITVQPPRLRKPHVFPKIPLPLRNTVETYSAQVKSIAKILLAKMATALKIKTEEMENLFDDELVQRLRMNYYPPCPQPDKVIGLTPHSDYTGLTILLQVNEVEGLQINKNGKWLPVKP
;
A
#
# COMPACT_ATOMS: atom_id res chain seq x y z
N ALA A 1 -20.12 1.09 9.20
CA ALA A 1 -20.31 2.44 9.76
C ALA A 1 -18.95 3.00 10.20
N MET A 2 -18.82 4.32 10.35
CA MET A 2 -17.57 4.92 10.84
C MET A 2 -17.15 4.34 12.20
N GLU A 3 -18.10 4.06 13.10
CA GLU A 3 -17.83 3.43 14.40
C GLU A 3 -17.01 2.12 14.32
N GLU A 4 -17.23 1.31 13.28
CA GLU A 4 -16.44 0.09 13.08
C GLU A 4 -15.02 0.39 12.59
N LYS A 5 -14.85 1.40 11.72
CA LYS A 5 -13.53 1.84 11.24
C LYS A 5 -12.72 2.50 12.36
N LYS A 6 -13.36 3.20 13.31
CA LYS A 6 -12.68 3.83 14.45
C LYS A 6 -11.92 2.82 15.33
N LYS A 7 -12.35 1.56 15.36
CA LYS A 7 -11.64 0.48 16.08
C LYS A 7 -10.25 0.22 15.50
N LEU A 8 -10.04 0.62 14.25
CA LEU A 8 -8.81 0.44 13.47
C LEU A 8 -7.98 1.71 13.37
N TRP A 9 -8.33 2.80 14.07
CA TRP A 9 -7.61 4.08 13.94
C TRP A 9 -6.12 3.96 14.25
N GLN A 10 -5.32 4.73 13.53
CA GLN A 10 -3.93 4.98 13.89
C GLN A 10 -3.84 5.54 15.32
N HIS A 11 -2.87 5.03 16.07
CA HIS A 11 -2.50 5.59 17.37
C HIS A 11 -1.54 6.78 17.19
N PRO A 12 -1.45 7.71 18.16
CA PRO A 12 -0.43 8.76 18.14
C PRO A 12 0.97 8.16 17.94
N ALA A 13 1.75 8.73 17.01
CA ALA A 13 3.08 8.26 16.59
C ALA A 13 3.13 6.87 15.89
N ASP A 14 2.00 6.26 15.54
CA ASP A 14 1.94 5.09 14.66
C ASP A 14 1.24 5.45 13.34
N ILE A 15 1.72 4.88 12.24
CA ILE A 15 1.15 5.06 10.90
C ILE A 15 0.29 3.88 10.47
N GLU A 16 0.25 2.80 11.27
CA GLU A 16 -0.58 1.64 11.01
C GLU A 16 -2.00 1.81 11.54
N GLY A 17 -2.99 1.50 10.70
CA GLY A 17 -4.41 1.70 10.96
C GLY A 17 -5.11 2.51 9.89
N PHE A 18 -6.36 2.86 10.19
CA PHE A 18 -7.21 3.74 9.39
C PHE A 18 -6.86 5.19 9.74
N GLY A 19 -6.53 6.00 8.74
CA GLY A 19 -6.15 7.40 8.95
C GLY A 19 -5.25 7.93 7.83
N GLN A 20 -5.16 9.25 7.73
CA GLN A 20 -4.22 9.92 6.84
C GLN A 20 -2.83 10.00 7.48
N ALA A 21 -1.80 10.26 6.67
CA ALA A 21 -0.50 10.64 7.20
C ALA A 21 -0.63 11.92 8.07
N PHE A 22 0.30 12.13 9.00
CA PHE A 22 0.25 13.23 9.97
C PHE A 22 0.00 14.60 9.33
N VAL A 23 -0.87 15.40 9.95
CA VAL A 23 -1.02 16.83 9.66
C VAL A 23 0.03 17.60 10.46
N VAL A 24 0.94 18.28 9.77
CA VAL A 24 2.11 18.94 10.36
C VAL A 24 2.07 20.46 10.26
N SER A 25 1.18 21.04 9.44
CA SER A 25 0.95 22.50 9.39
C SER A 25 -0.44 22.85 8.85
N GLU A 26 -0.86 24.11 8.98
CA GLU A 26 -2.13 24.62 8.45
C GLU A 26 -2.12 24.74 6.91
N GLU A 27 -0.94 24.95 6.32
CA GLU A 27 -0.75 25.08 4.87
C GLU A 27 -0.63 23.73 4.15
N GLN A 28 -0.63 22.63 4.89
CA GLN A 28 -0.51 21.29 4.33
C GLN A 28 -1.70 20.98 3.42
N LYS A 29 -1.39 20.64 2.17
CA LYS A 29 -2.37 20.08 1.24
C LYS A 29 -2.63 18.63 1.60
N LEU A 30 -3.91 18.28 1.75
CA LEU A 30 -4.35 16.92 2.06
C LEU A 30 -4.81 16.20 0.80
N ASP A 31 -4.50 14.92 0.74
CA ASP A 31 -4.99 14.02 -0.29
C ASP A 31 -6.50 13.77 -0.14
N TRP A 32 -7.20 13.69 -1.27
CA TRP A 32 -8.62 13.38 -1.33
C TRP A 32 -8.85 11.86 -1.30
N ALA A 33 -8.51 11.26 -0.16
CA ALA A 33 -8.64 9.83 0.06
C ALA A 33 -8.93 9.52 1.53
N ASP A 34 -9.38 8.30 1.79
CA ASP A 34 -9.17 7.60 3.05
C ASP A 34 -8.11 6.51 2.85
N MET A 35 -7.35 6.21 3.89
CA MET A 35 -6.28 5.21 3.83
C MET A 35 -6.33 4.26 5.02
N PHE A 36 -6.07 2.97 4.77
CA PHE A 36 -5.80 1.96 5.78
C PHE A 36 -4.47 1.30 5.45
N HIS A 37 -3.50 1.39 6.36
CA HIS A 37 -2.15 0.90 6.15
C HIS A 37 -1.72 -0.02 7.28
N ILE A 38 -1.16 -1.20 6.96
CA ILE A 38 -0.71 -2.18 7.97
C ILE A 38 0.50 -2.97 7.48
N THR A 39 1.31 -3.42 8.43
CA THR A 39 2.29 -4.47 8.22
C THR A 39 1.59 -5.84 8.20
N VAL A 40 1.79 -6.62 7.15
CA VAL A 40 1.19 -7.96 6.95
C VAL A 40 2.22 -9.09 7.06
N GLN A 41 3.48 -8.83 6.72
CA GLN A 41 4.58 -9.81 6.82
C GLN A 41 5.86 -9.14 7.36
N PRO A 42 6.72 -9.89 8.05
CA PRO A 42 6.42 -11.20 8.66
C PRO A 42 5.40 -11.06 9.81
N PRO A 43 4.69 -12.13 10.23
CA PRO A 43 3.61 -12.04 11.22
C PRO A 43 4.05 -11.45 12.57
N ARG A 44 5.31 -11.64 12.96
CA ARG A 44 5.91 -11.08 14.19
C ARG A 44 5.93 -9.55 14.24
N LEU A 45 5.85 -8.87 13.08
CA LEU A 45 5.83 -7.41 13.01
C LEU A 45 4.42 -6.83 12.98
N ARG A 46 3.37 -7.68 12.93
CA ARG A 46 1.98 -7.21 12.92
C ARG A 46 1.65 -6.53 14.24
N LYS A 47 1.08 -5.33 14.15
CA LYS A 47 0.73 -4.54 15.33
C LYS A 47 -0.47 -5.15 16.07
N PRO A 48 -0.33 -5.48 17.37
CA PRO A 48 -1.38 -6.15 18.14
C PRO A 48 -2.61 -5.28 18.38
N HIS A 49 -2.48 -3.95 18.27
CA HIS A 49 -3.59 -3.02 18.49
C HIS A 49 -4.49 -2.85 17.27
N VAL A 50 -4.08 -3.30 16.08
CA VAL A 50 -4.84 -3.13 14.82
C VAL A 50 -5.17 -4.47 14.15
N PHE A 51 -4.17 -5.34 13.96
CA PHE A 51 -4.33 -6.55 13.12
C PHE A 51 -5.41 -7.51 13.67
N PRO A 52 -5.49 -7.78 14.99
CA PRO A 52 -6.55 -8.62 15.55
C PRO A 52 -7.95 -8.02 15.46
N LYS A 53 -8.08 -6.69 15.30
CA LYS A 53 -9.36 -5.97 15.23
C LYS A 53 -9.95 -5.92 13.83
N ILE A 54 -9.18 -6.31 12.80
CA ILE A 54 -9.68 -6.43 11.43
C ILE A 54 -10.78 -7.51 11.43
N PRO A 55 -11.96 -7.25 10.81
CA PRO A 55 -13.03 -8.24 10.72
C PRO A 55 -12.51 -9.58 10.20
N LEU A 56 -12.88 -10.68 10.86
CA LEU A 56 -12.33 -12.01 10.59
C LEU A 56 -12.35 -12.40 9.09
N PRO A 57 -13.44 -12.18 8.32
CA PRO A 57 -13.43 -12.49 6.89
C PRO A 57 -12.37 -11.70 6.12
N LEU A 58 -12.25 -10.39 6.38
CA LEU A 58 -11.26 -9.53 5.74
C LEU A 58 -9.83 -9.92 6.15
N ARG A 59 -9.62 -10.23 7.42
CA ARG A 59 -8.31 -10.66 7.92
C ARG A 59 -7.83 -11.94 7.23
N ASN A 60 -8.69 -12.95 7.13
CA ASN A 60 -8.37 -14.20 6.43
C ASN A 60 -8.04 -13.93 4.96
N THR A 61 -8.84 -13.10 4.27
CA THR A 61 -8.57 -12.71 2.88
C THR A 61 -7.24 -11.98 2.73
N VAL A 62 -6.91 -11.03 3.64
CA VAL A 62 -5.64 -10.29 3.64
C VAL A 62 -4.46 -11.24 3.83
N GLU A 63 -4.57 -12.22 4.73
CA GLU A 63 -3.51 -13.21 4.95
C GLU A 63 -3.27 -14.07 3.72
N THR A 64 -4.33 -14.58 3.09
CA THR A 64 -4.22 -15.35 1.84
C THR A 64 -3.65 -14.49 0.71
N TYR A 65 -4.16 -13.27 0.53
CA TYR A 65 -3.69 -12.34 -0.50
C TYR A 65 -2.22 -11.99 -0.31
N SER A 66 -1.81 -11.66 0.93
CA SER A 66 -0.43 -11.36 1.28
C SER A 66 0.54 -12.49 0.89
N ALA A 67 0.17 -13.75 1.18
CA ALA A 67 0.97 -14.90 0.82
C ALA A 67 1.12 -15.06 -0.72
N GLN A 68 0.03 -14.89 -1.47
CA GLN A 68 0.08 -14.98 -2.93
C GLN A 68 0.88 -13.83 -3.56
N VAL A 69 0.69 -12.59 -3.08
CA VAL A 69 1.46 -11.43 -3.54
C VAL A 69 2.94 -11.57 -3.22
N LYS A 70 3.29 -12.11 -2.04
CA LYS A 70 4.70 -12.41 -1.68
C LYS A 70 5.31 -13.41 -2.64
N SER A 71 4.58 -14.47 -2.99
CA SER A 71 5.03 -15.47 -3.98
C SER A 71 5.29 -14.84 -5.35
N ILE A 72 4.34 -14.03 -5.86
CA ILE A 72 4.50 -13.30 -7.13
C ILE A 72 5.69 -12.35 -7.08
N ALA A 73 5.85 -11.58 -5.99
CA ALA A 73 6.97 -10.68 -5.82
C ALA A 73 8.31 -11.42 -5.90
N LYS A 74 8.46 -12.56 -5.20
CA LYS A 74 9.68 -13.39 -5.27
C LYS A 74 9.97 -13.84 -6.70
N ILE A 75 8.96 -14.26 -7.46
CA ILE A 75 9.12 -14.66 -8.87
C ILE A 75 9.61 -13.47 -9.71
N LEU A 76 8.96 -12.30 -9.60
CA LEU A 76 9.32 -11.11 -10.36
C LEU A 76 10.75 -10.66 -10.05
N LEU A 77 11.11 -10.62 -8.77
CA LEU A 77 12.45 -10.23 -8.31
C LEU A 77 13.53 -11.21 -8.81
N ALA A 78 13.27 -12.51 -8.78
CA ALA A 78 14.19 -13.50 -9.35
C ALA A 78 14.37 -13.34 -10.88
N LYS A 79 13.30 -12.96 -11.61
CA LYS A 79 13.40 -12.65 -13.04
C LYS A 79 14.18 -11.36 -13.29
N MET A 80 13.97 -10.32 -12.49
CA MET A 80 14.77 -9.08 -12.56
C MET A 80 16.25 -9.34 -12.29
N ALA A 81 16.56 -10.15 -11.27
CA ALA A 81 17.92 -10.59 -10.94
C ALA A 81 18.60 -11.26 -12.14
N THR A 82 17.90 -12.20 -12.76
CA THR A 82 18.39 -12.92 -13.95
C THR A 82 18.69 -11.96 -15.09
N ALA A 83 17.77 -11.03 -15.37
CA ALA A 83 17.94 -10.03 -16.43
C ALA A 83 19.14 -9.09 -16.17
N LEU A 84 19.39 -8.76 -14.90
CA LEU A 84 20.50 -7.94 -14.46
C LEU A 84 21.81 -8.73 -14.25
N LYS A 85 21.81 -10.04 -14.48
CA LYS A 85 22.94 -10.96 -14.25
C LYS A 85 23.44 -10.96 -12.80
N ILE A 86 22.53 -10.73 -11.85
CA ILE A 86 22.79 -10.84 -10.41
C ILE A 86 22.69 -12.32 -10.00
N LYS A 87 23.54 -12.77 -9.09
CA LYS A 87 23.49 -14.14 -8.58
C LYS A 87 22.21 -14.37 -7.78
N THR A 88 21.58 -15.52 -7.98
CA THR A 88 20.32 -15.88 -7.29
C THR A 88 20.43 -15.77 -5.77
N GLU A 89 21.55 -16.23 -5.19
CA GLU A 89 21.83 -16.20 -3.74
C GLU A 89 21.81 -14.78 -3.16
N GLU A 90 22.32 -13.79 -3.90
CA GLU A 90 22.33 -12.38 -3.45
C GLU A 90 20.91 -11.83 -3.36
N MET A 91 20.02 -12.27 -4.25
CA MET A 91 18.64 -11.82 -4.30
C MET A 91 17.73 -12.57 -3.32
N GLU A 92 18.01 -13.85 -3.06
CA GLU A 92 17.35 -14.61 -2.00
C GLU A 92 17.63 -13.98 -0.62
N ASN A 93 18.84 -13.46 -0.40
CA ASN A 93 19.18 -12.75 0.84
C ASN A 93 18.52 -11.36 0.94
N LEU A 94 18.37 -10.63 -0.17
CA LEU A 94 17.72 -9.31 -0.19
C LEU A 94 16.20 -9.40 -0.01
N PHE A 95 15.58 -10.52 -0.41
CA PHE A 95 14.14 -10.74 -0.39
C PHE A 95 13.78 -12.06 0.29
N ASP A 96 14.38 -12.26 1.46
CA ASP A 96 14.17 -13.42 2.30
C ASP A 96 12.73 -13.46 2.88
N ASP A 97 12.46 -14.46 3.71
CA ASP A 97 11.14 -14.58 4.32
C ASP A 97 10.83 -13.55 5.40
N GLU A 98 11.84 -12.80 5.86
CA GLU A 98 11.74 -11.74 6.86
C GLU A 98 11.49 -10.36 6.25
N LEU A 99 11.45 -10.26 4.91
CA LEU A 99 11.13 -9.03 4.20
C LEU A 99 9.76 -8.46 4.63
N VAL A 100 9.74 -7.15 4.89
CA VAL A 100 8.56 -6.46 5.39
C VAL A 100 7.51 -6.24 4.28
N GLN A 101 6.47 -7.07 4.33
CA GLN A 101 5.14 -6.94 3.70
C GLN A 101 4.33 -5.76 4.26
N ARG A 102 4.08 -4.65 3.53
CA ARG A 102 3.04 -3.68 3.91
C ARG A 102 1.88 -3.68 2.92
N LEU A 103 0.66 -3.47 3.43
CA LEU A 103 -0.57 -3.32 2.66
C LEU A 103 -1.13 -1.92 2.88
N ARG A 104 -1.43 -1.21 1.79
CA ARG A 104 -2.13 0.08 1.80
C ARG A 104 -3.42 -0.06 0.99
N MET A 105 -4.56 0.09 1.65
CA MET A 105 -5.86 0.21 0.99
C MET A 105 -6.21 1.69 0.88
N ASN A 106 -6.53 2.15 -0.33
CA ASN A 106 -6.94 3.52 -0.58
C ASN A 106 -8.41 3.55 -1.02
N TYR A 107 -9.17 4.49 -0.48
CA TYR A 107 -10.54 4.77 -0.90
C TYR A 107 -10.63 6.23 -1.34
N TYR A 108 -10.98 6.45 -2.61
CA TYR A 108 -11.08 7.78 -3.20
C TYR A 108 -12.57 8.13 -3.37
N PRO A 109 -13.16 8.93 -2.45
CA PRO A 109 -14.57 9.33 -2.59
C PRO A 109 -14.75 10.29 -3.79
N PRO A 110 -15.95 10.35 -4.39
CA PRO A 110 -16.27 11.37 -5.38
C PRO A 110 -15.95 12.78 -4.87
N CYS A 111 -15.34 13.61 -5.70
CA CYS A 111 -15.02 15.00 -5.36
C CYS A 111 -15.90 15.95 -6.18
N PRO A 112 -16.55 16.96 -5.57
CA PRO A 112 -17.31 17.97 -6.30
C PRO A 112 -16.41 18.95 -7.08
N GLN A 113 -15.12 19.02 -6.77
CA GLN A 113 -14.14 19.90 -7.41
C GLN A 113 -12.84 19.13 -7.75
N PRO A 114 -12.91 18.13 -8.65
CA PRO A 114 -11.80 17.22 -8.91
C PRO A 114 -10.55 17.94 -9.44
N ASP A 115 -10.70 19.07 -10.15
CA ASP A 115 -9.57 19.86 -10.67
C ASP A 115 -8.79 20.62 -9.59
N LYS A 116 -9.27 20.61 -8.34
CA LYS A 116 -8.65 21.33 -7.20
C LYS A 116 -8.00 20.39 -6.18
N VAL A 117 -8.18 19.09 -6.32
CA VAL A 117 -7.68 18.09 -5.38
C VAL A 117 -6.89 17.01 -6.11
N ILE A 118 -6.16 16.21 -5.35
CA ILE A 118 -5.49 15.02 -5.86
C ILE A 118 -5.86 13.85 -4.95
N GLY A 119 -6.16 12.69 -5.54
CA GLY A 119 -6.45 11.49 -4.74
C GLY A 119 -5.23 11.03 -3.94
N LEU A 120 -4.05 11.04 -4.56
CA LEU A 120 -2.77 10.75 -3.94
C LEU A 120 -1.69 11.63 -4.57
N THR A 121 -1.04 12.44 -3.75
CA THR A 121 -0.01 13.39 -4.20
C THR A 121 1.11 12.70 -5.02
N PRO A 122 1.63 13.32 -6.09
CA PRO A 122 2.74 12.79 -6.88
C PRO A 122 3.92 12.35 -6.02
N HIS A 123 4.36 11.11 -6.19
CA HIS A 123 5.47 10.51 -5.44
C HIS A 123 6.14 9.39 -6.23
N SER A 124 7.29 8.96 -5.75
CA SER A 124 7.87 7.65 -6.06
C SER A 124 7.75 6.77 -4.83
N ASP A 125 7.47 5.49 -5.03
CA ASP A 125 7.43 4.53 -3.94
C ASP A 125 8.81 4.39 -3.27
N TYR A 126 8.81 4.33 -1.94
CA TYR A 126 10.00 4.03 -1.14
C TYR A 126 10.31 2.53 -1.05
N THR A 127 9.33 1.68 -1.39
CA THR A 127 9.46 0.22 -1.37
C THR A 127 10.24 -0.30 -2.58
N GLY A 128 10.84 -1.49 -2.45
CA GLY A 128 11.53 -2.15 -3.56
C GLY A 128 10.60 -2.59 -4.70
N LEU A 129 9.39 -3.08 -4.39
CA LEU A 129 8.39 -3.46 -5.38
C LEU A 129 6.98 -3.20 -4.83
N THR A 130 6.12 -2.59 -5.66
CA THR A 130 4.69 -2.43 -5.40
C THR A 130 3.91 -3.27 -6.40
N ILE A 131 2.98 -4.09 -5.88
CA ILE A 131 1.99 -4.82 -6.68
C ILE A 131 0.64 -4.22 -6.35
N LEU A 132 0.04 -3.53 -7.33
CA LEU A 132 -1.21 -2.80 -7.16
C LEU A 132 -2.38 -3.59 -7.75
N LEU A 133 -3.49 -3.65 -6.99
CA LEU A 133 -4.78 -4.14 -7.46
C LEU A 133 -5.77 -2.98 -7.50
N GLN A 134 -6.35 -2.68 -8.66
CA GLN A 134 -7.49 -1.78 -8.78
C GLN A 134 -8.77 -2.56 -8.49
N VAL A 135 -9.50 -2.18 -7.44
CA VAL A 135 -10.64 -2.96 -6.92
C VAL A 135 -11.92 -2.77 -7.74
N ASN A 136 -12.03 -1.66 -8.48
CA ASN A 136 -13.18 -1.34 -9.34
C ASN A 136 -12.73 -0.80 -10.70
N GLU A 137 -13.70 -0.48 -11.56
CA GLU A 137 -13.46 -0.02 -12.94
C GLU A 137 -13.19 1.49 -13.05
N VAL A 138 -13.07 2.21 -11.92
CA VAL A 138 -12.85 3.66 -11.94
C VAL A 138 -11.37 3.94 -12.21
N GLU A 139 -11.08 4.59 -13.34
CA GLU A 139 -9.74 5.00 -13.72
C GLU A 139 -9.21 6.12 -12.80
N GLY A 140 -7.90 6.15 -12.56
CA GLY A 140 -7.29 7.19 -11.74
C GLY A 140 -5.78 7.13 -11.59
N LEU A 141 -5.15 5.97 -11.77
CA LEU A 141 -3.69 5.86 -11.73
C LEU A 141 -3.07 6.58 -12.94
N GLN A 142 -2.08 7.44 -12.66
CA GLN A 142 -1.25 8.06 -13.66
C GLN A 142 0.24 7.87 -13.32
N ILE A 143 1.08 7.76 -14.35
CA ILE A 143 2.54 7.72 -14.22
C ILE A 143 3.16 8.92 -14.92
N ASN A 144 4.23 9.47 -14.34
CA ASN A 144 5.02 10.51 -15.00
C ASN A 144 6.10 9.87 -15.88
N LYS A 145 6.04 10.15 -17.19
CA LYS A 145 7.07 9.75 -18.15
C LYS A 145 7.53 10.98 -18.93
N ASN A 146 8.79 11.36 -18.75
CA ASN A 146 9.41 12.51 -19.42
C ASN A 146 8.62 13.81 -19.24
N GLY A 147 8.13 14.08 -18.02
CA GLY A 147 7.37 15.29 -17.68
C GLY A 147 5.90 15.25 -18.10
N LYS A 148 5.42 14.14 -18.65
CA LYS A 148 4.01 13.96 -19.04
C LYS A 148 3.34 12.92 -18.14
N TRP A 149 2.15 13.24 -17.66
CA TRP A 149 1.29 12.30 -16.93
C TRP A 149 0.51 11.43 -17.92
N LEU A 150 0.64 10.11 -17.79
CA LEU A 150 0.01 9.11 -18.65
C LEU A 150 -0.95 8.27 -17.81
N PRO A 151 -2.21 8.07 -18.24
CA PRO A 151 -3.15 7.19 -17.54
C PRO A 151 -2.71 5.73 -17.66
N VAL A 152 -2.96 4.95 -16.61
CA VAL A 152 -2.76 3.50 -16.60
C VAL A 152 -4.12 2.84 -16.49
N LYS A 153 -4.42 1.96 -17.46
CA LYS A 153 -5.56 1.06 -17.41
C LYS A 153 -5.07 -0.32 -16.97
N PRO A 154 -5.47 -0.81 -15.78
CA PRO A 154 -5.04 -2.10 -15.23
C PRO A 154 -5.37 -3.29 -16.13
#